data_AF-A0A814MY78-F1
#
_entry.id   AF-A0A814MY78-F1
#
_cell.length_a   1.000
_cell.length_b   1.000
_cell.length_c   1.000
_cell.angle_alpha   90.00
_cell.angle_beta   90.00
_cell.angle_gamma   90.00
#
_symmetry.space_group_name_H-M   'P 1'
#
loop_
_entity.id
_entity.type
_entity.pdbx_description
1 polymer ?
#
loop_
_entity_poly.entity_id
_entity_poly.type
_entity_poly.pdbx_seq_one_letter_code
_entity_poly.pdbx_strand_id
1 'polypeptide(L)'
;MGNQQTGRTRSDTYTRYERDGEDGRYVTLDHHDSSGSSYVSSIDDRLTPRHDSSLPIRIRNQRHMHHHTHQAVHEEMQQEKKTIPVVFKYPALPKDKEALLIGSFTNWKETIPMVKSDNDFVAILELPEGEHEYKFHIDGRWEYDINEPSKEDGHNGRNNVVTVKKSDFEVMEALQSDSILSSNQSSTMNKQQSTDTDLARSPPGSYEQNWPPANQKEFSQTDKPPFLPPHLLNIILNKDTAAHYEPALLPEPNHVMLKHLYALSIRDGVMVLSTTTRYRHKFVTTCFYKPTSK
;
A
#
# COMPACT_ATOMS: atom_id res chain seq x y z
N MET A 1 -27.13 0.43 48.45
CA MET A 1 -25.77 0.79 48.94
C MET A 1 -24.86 -0.33 48.47
N GLY A 2 -23.92 -0.19 47.54
CA GLY A 2 -23.21 0.94 46.99
C GLY A 2 -21.78 0.44 46.83
N ASN A 3 -21.36 0.08 45.61
CA ASN A 3 -19.95 -0.15 45.31
C ASN A 3 -19.61 0.59 44.02
N GLN A 4 -18.94 1.72 44.23
CA GLN A 4 -18.31 2.55 43.23
C GLN A 4 -17.03 1.84 42.76
N GLN A 5 -16.85 1.70 41.45
CA GLN A 5 -15.52 1.56 40.86
C GLN A 5 -15.22 2.86 40.10
N THR A 6 -14.38 3.67 40.71
CA THR A 6 -13.76 4.87 40.15
C THR A 6 -12.66 4.45 39.17
N GLY A 7 -12.92 4.51 37.88
CA GLY A 7 -11.90 4.41 36.83
C GLY A 7 -11.28 5.78 36.55
N ARG A 8 -9.99 5.92 36.84
CA ARG A 8 -9.16 7.08 36.48
C ARG A 8 -9.11 7.25 34.96
N THR A 9 -9.49 8.42 34.45
CA THR A 9 -9.20 8.84 33.07
C THR A 9 -7.74 9.24 32.97
N ARG A 10 -6.95 8.47 32.21
CA ARG A 10 -5.62 8.86 31.74
C ARG A 10 -5.82 9.85 30.59
N SER A 11 -5.35 11.09 30.74
CA SER A 11 -5.31 12.10 29.68
C SER A 11 -4.07 11.86 28.83
N ASP A 12 -4.24 11.28 27.65
CA ASP A 12 -3.13 11.18 26.67
C ASP A 12 -3.12 12.46 25.84
N THR A 13 -2.29 13.43 26.24
CA THR A 13 -1.89 14.57 25.41
C THR A 13 -0.85 14.09 24.40
N TYR A 14 -1.19 14.10 23.11
CA TYR A 14 -0.28 13.75 22.02
C TYR A 14 0.45 15.00 21.52
N THR A 15 1.72 15.17 21.93
CA THR A 15 2.62 16.16 21.33
C THR A 15 3.31 15.51 20.13
N ARG A 16 3.09 16.05 18.93
CA ARG A 16 3.71 15.60 17.68
C ARG A 16 5.12 16.18 17.56
N TYR A 17 6.12 15.32 17.36
CA TYR A 17 7.49 15.70 17.01
C TYR A 17 7.77 15.31 15.56
N GLU A 18 8.35 16.21 14.76
CA GLU A 18 8.92 15.87 13.45
C GLU A 18 10.44 15.98 13.48
N ARG A 19 11.09 15.12 12.69
CA ARG A 19 12.54 14.95 12.61
C ARG A 19 13.00 15.63 11.32
N ASP A 20 13.68 16.76 11.43
CA ASP A 20 14.41 17.32 10.30
C ASP A 20 15.84 16.76 10.23
N GLY A 21 16.33 16.61 9.00
CA GLY A 21 17.57 15.95 8.65
C GLY A 21 18.83 16.60 9.24
N GLU A 22 19.79 15.72 9.46
CA GLU A 22 21.24 15.89 9.70
C GLU A 22 21.81 16.35 11.05
N ASP A 23 21.07 16.85 12.06
CA ASP A 23 21.71 17.14 13.37
C ASP A 23 20.87 16.85 14.63
N GLY A 24 19.84 16.01 14.52
CA GLY A 24 19.34 15.19 15.64
C GLY A 24 18.84 15.91 16.92
N ARG A 25 18.44 17.19 16.88
CA ARG A 25 17.87 17.90 18.03
C ARG A 25 16.39 18.28 17.81
N TYR A 26 15.55 17.99 18.80
CA TYR A 26 14.12 18.31 18.82
C TYR A 26 13.89 19.75 19.34
N VAL A 27 13.00 20.53 18.69
CA VAL A 27 12.59 21.87 19.14
C VAL A 27 11.05 21.94 19.20
N THR A 28 10.52 22.50 20.28
CA THR A 28 9.08 22.78 20.48
C THR A 28 8.73 24.17 19.95
N LEU A 29 7.70 24.30 19.11
CA LEU A 29 7.19 25.60 18.66
C LEU A 29 5.93 25.98 19.44
N ASP A 30 6.10 26.80 20.48
CA ASP A 30 5.03 27.67 20.98
C ASP A 30 5.18 29.03 20.29
N HIS A 31 4.19 29.46 19.51
CA HIS A 31 4.06 30.86 19.08
C HIS A 31 2.60 31.32 19.15
N HIS A 32 2.31 32.13 20.16
CA HIS A 32 1.36 33.23 20.07
C HIS A 32 1.93 34.27 19.09
N ASP A 33 1.17 34.71 18.08
CA ASP A 33 0.84 36.14 17.97
C ASP A 33 -0.12 36.49 16.84
N SER A 34 -0.87 37.56 17.14
CA SER A 34 -1.86 38.26 16.34
C SER A 34 -1.22 39.21 15.33
N SER A 35 -1.73 39.25 14.09
CA SER A 35 -1.87 40.51 13.34
C SER A 35 -2.64 40.26 12.04
N GLY A 36 -3.65 41.10 11.78
CA GLY A 36 -4.50 41.01 10.61
C GLY A 36 -3.86 41.56 9.34
N SER A 37 -4.45 41.18 8.20
CA SER A 37 -4.52 42.05 7.03
C SER A 37 -5.61 41.54 6.10
N SER A 38 -6.62 42.37 5.89
CA SER A 38 -7.72 42.20 4.96
C SER A 38 -7.26 42.51 3.53
N TYR A 39 -7.51 41.61 2.58
CA TYR A 39 -7.53 41.95 1.16
C TYR A 39 -8.72 41.30 0.47
N VAL A 40 -9.59 42.17 -0.06
CA VAL A 40 -10.66 41.87 -1.02
C VAL A 40 -10.09 42.16 -2.41
N SER A 41 -10.22 41.24 -3.36
CA SER A 41 -10.20 41.62 -4.77
C SER A 41 -11.01 40.66 -5.65
N SER A 42 -11.84 41.30 -6.46
CA SER A 42 -12.82 40.85 -7.43
C SER A 42 -12.24 40.05 -8.59
N ILE A 43 -13.08 39.21 -9.20
CA ILE A 43 -12.83 38.41 -10.40
C ILE A 43 -13.46 39.13 -11.61
N ASP A 44 -12.73 39.17 -12.73
CA ASP A 44 -13.18 39.18 -14.13
C ASP A 44 -11.90 39.18 -15.01
N ASP A 45 -11.79 38.66 -16.22
CA ASP A 45 -12.56 37.75 -17.07
C ASP A 45 -11.59 37.35 -18.22
N ARG A 46 -11.69 36.12 -18.74
CA ARG A 46 -11.19 35.58 -20.05
C ARG A 46 -9.72 35.77 -20.46
N LEU A 47 -9.07 34.67 -20.90
CA LEU A 47 -8.29 34.59 -22.16
C LEU A 47 -7.97 33.11 -22.50
N THR A 48 -8.11 32.73 -23.77
CA THR A 48 -7.86 31.39 -24.34
C THR A 48 -6.38 31.22 -24.78
N PRO A 49 -5.82 29.99 -24.84
CA PRO A 49 -4.48 29.78 -25.40
C PRO A 49 -4.52 29.31 -26.87
N ARG A 50 -3.71 29.95 -27.73
CA ARG A 50 -3.34 29.50 -29.08
C ARG A 50 -2.05 28.67 -29.03
N HIS A 51 -2.00 27.63 -29.87
CA HIS A 51 -0.81 26.84 -30.19
C HIS A 51 0.27 27.68 -30.89
N ASP A 52 1.54 27.51 -30.51
CA ASP A 52 2.65 27.60 -31.46
C ASP A 52 3.82 26.69 -31.04
N SER A 53 4.49 26.15 -32.04
CA SER A 53 5.53 25.13 -32.03
C SER A 53 6.83 25.71 -32.58
N SER A 54 7.96 25.54 -31.88
CA SER A 54 9.28 25.71 -32.51
C SER A 54 10.35 24.83 -31.89
N LEU A 55 11.08 24.16 -32.79
CA LEU A 55 12.05 23.08 -32.63
C LEU A 55 13.45 23.50 -32.11
N PRO A 56 14.31 22.54 -31.70
CA PRO A 56 15.52 22.80 -30.93
C PRO A 56 16.81 23.03 -31.75
N ILE A 57 17.79 23.62 -31.05
CA ILE A 57 19.13 24.04 -31.50
C ILE A 57 20.06 22.83 -31.70
N ARG A 58 20.80 22.86 -32.81
CA ARG A 58 21.82 21.88 -33.23
C ARG A 58 23.23 22.45 -32.98
N ILE A 59 24.09 21.72 -32.27
CA ILE A 59 25.55 21.96 -32.28
C ILE A 59 26.28 20.71 -32.76
N ARG A 60 27.29 20.98 -33.58
CA ARG A 60 27.99 20.16 -34.57
C ARG A 60 29.30 19.64 -33.99
N ASN A 61 29.61 18.35 -34.18
CA ASN A 61 30.99 17.85 -34.14
C ASN A 61 31.31 17.13 -35.46
N GLN A 62 32.44 17.48 -36.06
CA GLN A 62 33.00 16.85 -37.26
C GLN A 62 34.29 16.10 -36.92
N ARG A 63 34.61 15.13 -37.80
CA ARG A 63 35.92 14.49 -38.09
C ARG A 63 36.27 13.29 -37.19
N HIS A 64 36.81 12.17 -37.66
CA HIS A 64 37.27 11.66 -38.97
C HIS A 64 37.33 10.11 -38.85
N MET A 65 37.01 9.37 -39.91
CA MET A 65 37.18 7.92 -40.00
C MET A 65 38.59 7.57 -40.46
N HIS A 66 39.31 6.71 -39.73
CA HIS A 66 40.40 5.89 -40.25
C HIS A 66 40.28 4.49 -39.65
N HIS A 67 40.18 3.47 -40.51
CA HIS A 67 40.36 2.07 -40.16
C HIS A 67 41.75 1.83 -39.59
N HIS A 68 41.91 0.94 -38.61
CA HIS A 68 43.01 -0.04 -38.49
C HIS A 68 42.58 -1.19 -37.56
N THR A 69 42.94 -2.40 -37.99
CA THR A 69 42.69 -3.71 -37.38
C THR A 69 43.68 -4.01 -36.25
N HIS A 70 43.27 -4.90 -35.33
CA HIS A 70 44.05 -5.72 -34.37
C HIS A 70 43.93 -5.41 -32.87
N GLN A 71 43.55 -6.49 -32.15
CA GLN A 71 43.76 -6.78 -30.72
C GLN A 71 42.90 -6.02 -29.69
N ALA A 72 41.72 -6.56 -29.42
CA ALA A 72 41.07 -6.44 -28.10
C ALA A 72 41.42 -7.70 -27.30
N VAL A 73 42.46 -7.58 -26.47
CA VAL A 73 42.78 -8.52 -25.40
C VAL A 73 41.75 -8.32 -24.29
N HIS A 74 41.30 -9.44 -23.69
CA HIS A 74 40.40 -9.55 -22.55
C HIS A 74 40.57 -8.44 -21.50
N GLU A 75 39.54 -7.61 -21.33
CA GLU A 75 39.22 -6.96 -20.06
C GLU A 75 37.79 -7.40 -19.67
N GLU A 76 37.69 -8.62 -19.11
CA GLU A 76 36.52 -8.97 -18.32
C GLU A 76 36.58 -8.20 -17.00
N MET A 77 35.87 -7.06 -16.95
CA MET A 77 35.53 -6.42 -15.69
C MET A 77 34.79 -7.44 -14.82
N GLN A 78 35.38 -7.79 -13.67
CA GLN A 78 34.68 -8.47 -12.57
C GLN A 78 33.57 -7.55 -12.08
N GLN A 79 32.41 -7.64 -12.72
CA GLN A 79 31.18 -7.09 -12.20
C GLN A 79 30.84 -7.93 -10.97
N GLU A 80 31.07 -7.39 -9.77
CA GLU A 80 30.62 -8.02 -8.53
C GLU A 80 29.15 -8.41 -8.70
N LYS A 81 28.89 -9.72 -8.74
CA LYS A 81 27.54 -10.23 -8.91
C LYS A 81 26.75 -9.83 -7.66
N LYS A 82 25.87 -8.84 -7.80
CA LYS A 82 24.94 -8.43 -6.74
C LYS A 82 24.22 -9.67 -6.21
N THR A 83 24.40 -9.95 -4.92
CA THR A 83 23.72 -11.03 -4.20
C THR A 83 22.49 -10.49 -3.48
N ILE A 84 21.57 -11.40 -3.15
CA ILE A 84 20.34 -11.14 -2.42
C ILE A 84 20.30 -12.11 -1.24
N PRO A 85 19.96 -11.65 -0.02
CA PRO A 85 19.80 -12.53 1.13
C PRO A 85 18.57 -13.42 0.95
N VAL A 86 18.78 -14.73 1.00
CA VAL A 86 17.74 -15.75 0.86
C VAL A 86 17.64 -16.54 2.16
N VAL A 87 16.42 -16.69 2.65
CA VAL A 87 16.12 -17.46 3.86
C VAL A 87 15.78 -18.90 3.48
N PHE A 88 16.56 -19.85 3.97
CA PHE A 88 16.26 -21.27 3.90
C PHE A 88 15.70 -21.71 5.24
N LYS A 89 14.51 -22.31 5.21
CA LYS A 89 13.83 -22.78 6.42
C LYS A 89 13.44 -24.25 6.24
N TYR A 90 13.67 -25.05 7.28
CA TYR A 90 13.20 -26.42 7.37
C TYR A 90 12.32 -26.60 8.62
N PRO A 91 11.04 -26.99 8.47
CA PRO A 91 10.15 -27.20 9.61
C PRO A 91 10.50 -28.51 10.34
N ALA A 92 10.94 -28.44 11.60
CA ALA A 92 11.33 -29.63 12.35
C ALA A 92 10.98 -29.55 13.84
N LEU A 93 10.29 -30.59 14.33
CA LEU A 93 9.70 -30.67 15.66
C LEU A 93 10.59 -31.24 16.79
N PRO A 94 11.67 -32.03 16.57
CA PRO A 94 12.48 -32.54 17.69
C PRO A 94 13.56 -31.57 18.18
N LYS A 95 13.79 -31.54 19.49
CA LYS A 95 14.73 -30.62 20.14
C LYS A 95 16.23 -30.94 19.90
N ASP A 96 16.59 -32.13 19.44
CA ASP A 96 17.98 -32.61 19.45
C ASP A 96 18.52 -33.03 18.08
N LYS A 97 18.00 -32.45 17.01
CA LYS A 97 18.47 -32.74 15.64
C LYS A 97 19.47 -31.71 15.16
N GLU A 98 20.48 -32.18 14.43
CA GLU A 98 21.34 -31.34 13.60
C GLU A 98 20.71 -31.19 12.22
N ALA A 99 20.68 -29.95 11.72
CA ALA A 99 20.23 -29.64 10.38
C ALA A 99 21.34 -28.94 9.61
N LEU A 100 21.68 -29.50 8.46
CA LEU A 100 22.65 -28.95 7.54
C LEU A 100 21.98 -28.66 6.20
N LEU A 101 22.45 -27.61 5.54
CA LEU A 101 22.01 -27.19 4.21
C LEU A 101 23.13 -27.40 3.21
N ILE A 102 22.81 -27.93 2.03
CA ILE A 102 23.73 -28.02 0.89
C ILE A 102 23.00 -27.61 -0.39
N GLY A 103 23.72 -27.11 -1.38
CA GLY A 103 23.10 -26.79 -2.67
C GLY A 103 24.10 -26.44 -3.76
N SER A 104 23.55 -25.96 -4.87
CA SER A 104 24.33 -25.48 -6.03
C SER A 104 25.33 -24.39 -5.64
N PHE A 105 24.99 -23.54 -4.68
CA PHE A 105 25.82 -22.45 -4.18
C PHE A 105 27.08 -22.91 -3.41
N THR A 106 27.12 -24.15 -2.92
CA THR A 106 28.36 -24.78 -2.40
C THR A 106 28.96 -25.79 -3.38
N ASN A 107 28.51 -25.79 -4.64
CA ASN A 107 28.81 -26.82 -5.65
C ASN A 107 28.56 -28.25 -5.14
N TRP A 108 27.61 -28.45 -4.20
CA TRP A 108 27.35 -29.73 -3.56
C TRP A 108 28.55 -30.36 -2.84
N LYS A 109 29.54 -29.57 -2.44
CA LYS A 109 30.77 -30.05 -1.78
C LYS A 109 30.79 -29.84 -0.28
N GLU A 110 30.21 -28.74 0.18
CA GLU A 110 30.26 -28.32 1.58
C GLU A 110 28.85 -28.14 2.13
N THR A 111 28.66 -28.58 3.39
CA THR A 111 27.41 -28.38 4.12
C THR A 111 27.51 -27.15 5.02
N ILE A 112 26.38 -26.46 5.18
CA ILE A 112 26.24 -25.25 5.98
C ILE A 112 25.36 -25.58 7.20
N PRO A 113 25.84 -25.39 8.44
CA PRO A 113 25.04 -25.63 9.63
C PRO A 113 23.88 -24.64 9.70
N MET A 114 22.68 -25.14 9.97
CA MET A 114 21.49 -24.29 10.16
C MET A 114 21.31 -23.95 11.63
N VAL A 115 20.83 -22.74 11.90
CA VAL A 115 20.53 -22.28 13.26
C VAL A 115 19.14 -22.77 13.65
N LYS A 116 19.06 -23.40 14.82
CA LYS A 116 17.79 -23.85 15.39
C LYS A 116 17.00 -22.67 15.98
N SER A 117 15.72 -22.58 15.61
CA SER A 117 14.69 -21.72 16.18
C SER A 117 13.68 -22.56 16.99
N ASP A 118 12.59 -21.95 17.46
CA ASP A 118 11.60 -22.62 18.31
C ASP A 118 10.98 -23.86 17.64
N ASN A 119 10.61 -23.73 16.35
CA ASN A 119 9.93 -24.77 15.59
C ASN A 119 10.63 -25.14 14.26
N ASP A 120 11.73 -24.48 13.93
CA ASP A 120 12.35 -24.53 12.60
C ASP A 120 13.88 -24.50 12.67
N PHE A 121 14.54 -24.93 11.60
CA PHE A 121 15.95 -24.62 11.34
C PHE A 121 16.05 -23.57 10.24
N VAL A 122 16.93 -22.59 10.41
CA VAL A 122 17.06 -21.45 9.49
C VAL A 122 18.52 -21.21 9.11
N ALA A 123 18.75 -20.90 7.83
CA ALA A 123 20.01 -20.32 7.34
C ALA A 123 19.69 -19.15 6.41
N ILE A 124 20.52 -18.10 6.45
CA ILE A 124 20.40 -16.94 5.57
C ILE A 124 21.67 -16.87 4.73
N LEU A 125 21.53 -16.91 3.41
CA LEU A 125 22.66 -16.92 2.47
C LEU A 125 22.50 -15.83 1.41
N GLU A 126 23.61 -15.19 1.09
CA GLU A 126 23.71 -14.22 -0.01
C GLU A 126 23.86 -14.98 -1.33
N LEU A 127 22.82 -14.99 -2.17
CA LEU A 127 22.81 -15.71 -3.45
C LEU A 127 22.63 -14.76 -4.63
N PRO A 128 23.31 -15.00 -5.77
CA PRO A 128 23.04 -14.26 -6.99
C PRO A 128 21.66 -14.58 -7.55
N GLU A 129 21.08 -13.65 -8.31
CA GLU A 129 19.84 -13.85 -9.06
C GLU A 129 19.94 -15.09 -9.97
N GLY A 130 18.90 -15.92 -9.95
CA GLY A 130 18.87 -17.18 -10.67
C GLY A 130 18.21 -18.30 -9.87
N GLU A 131 18.24 -19.48 -10.47
CA GLU A 131 17.70 -20.69 -9.87
C GLU A 131 18.80 -21.44 -9.10
N HIS A 132 18.49 -21.83 -7.86
CA HIS A 132 19.39 -22.59 -7.00
C HIS A 132 18.69 -23.84 -6.48
N GLU A 133 19.35 -24.97 -6.65
CA GLU A 133 18.91 -26.25 -6.11
C GLU A 133 19.57 -26.48 -4.74
N TYR A 134 18.81 -27.05 -3.81
CA TYR A 134 19.29 -27.31 -2.46
C TYR A 134 18.64 -28.55 -1.84
N LYS A 135 19.26 -29.06 -0.78
CA LYS A 135 18.79 -30.22 -0.03
C LYS A 135 19.18 -30.07 1.44
N PHE A 136 18.39 -30.68 2.32
CA PHE A 136 18.65 -30.70 3.75
C PHE A 136 19.27 -32.03 4.15
N HIS A 137 20.20 -31.99 5.10
CA HIS A 137 20.72 -33.17 5.77
C HIS A 137 20.35 -33.07 7.25
N ILE A 138 19.34 -33.85 7.64
CA ILE A 138 18.72 -33.82 8.96
C ILE A 138 19.02 -35.13 9.66
N ASP A 139 19.79 -35.09 10.75
CA ASP A 139 20.04 -36.26 11.61
C ASP A 139 20.53 -37.50 10.82
N GLY A 140 21.48 -37.29 9.90
CA GLY A 140 22.05 -38.34 9.06
C GLY A 140 21.23 -38.73 7.81
N ARG A 141 20.13 -38.04 7.53
CA ARG A 141 19.24 -38.34 6.40
C ARG A 141 19.11 -37.16 5.45
N TRP A 142 19.13 -37.46 4.16
CA TRP A 142 18.87 -36.49 3.09
C TRP A 142 17.37 -36.28 2.94
N GLU A 143 16.92 -35.06 3.17
CA GLU A 143 15.52 -34.65 3.17
C GLU A 143 15.31 -33.44 2.26
N TYR A 144 14.09 -33.25 1.79
CA TYR A 144 13.63 -32.07 1.07
C TYR A 144 12.28 -31.64 1.66
N ASP A 145 11.93 -30.36 1.57
CA ASP A 145 10.62 -29.86 1.97
C ASP A 145 9.59 -30.14 0.87
N ILE A 146 8.54 -30.89 1.18
CA ILE A 146 7.47 -31.23 0.24
C ILE A 146 6.58 -30.03 -0.12
N ASN A 147 6.57 -28.99 0.71
CA ASN A 147 5.75 -27.79 0.49
C ASN A 147 6.45 -26.77 -0.42
N GLU A 148 7.76 -26.94 -0.63
CA GLU A 148 8.57 -26.06 -1.48
C GLU A 148 8.74 -26.66 -2.89
N PRO A 149 8.95 -25.82 -3.92
CA PRO A 149 9.23 -26.30 -5.27
C PRO A 149 10.42 -27.27 -5.28
N SER A 150 10.35 -28.30 -6.12
CA SER A 150 11.41 -29.32 -6.23
C SER A 150 11.59 -29.86 -7.65
N LYS A 151 12.79 -30.38 -7.94
CA LYS A 151 13.17 -31.05 -9.18
C LYS A 151 13.75 -32.44 -8.90
N GLU A 152 13.66 -33.34 -9.87
CA GLU A 152 14.26 -34.68 -9.77
C GLU A 152 15.77 -34.63 -9.94
N ASP A 153 16.51 -35.31 -9.05
CA ASP A 153 17.97 -35.25 -8.96
C ASP A 153 18.70 -36.32 -9.83
N GLY A 154 17.95 -37.04 -10.68
CA GLY A 154 18.47 -38.11 -11.54
C GLY A 154 18.86 -39.40 -10.81
N HIS A 155 18.79 -39.44 -9.48
CA HIS A 155 19.17 -40.58 -8.64
C HIS A 155 17.98 -41.10 -7.81
N ASN A 156 16.78 -40.97 -8.37
CA ASN A 156 15.52 -41.35 -7.71
C ASN A 156 15.18 -40.52 -6.46
N GLY A 157 15.80 -39.35 -6.29
CA GLY A 157 15.51 -38.36 -5.25
C GLY A 157 15.05 -37.03 -5.82
N ARG A 158 14.81 -36.06 -4.92
CA ARG A 158 14.43 -34.69 -5.26
C ARG A 158 15.28 -33.68 -4.51
N ASN A 159 15.53 -32.55 -5.16
CA ASN A 159 16.14 -31.35 -4.57
C ASN A 159 15.09 -30.24 -4.56
N ASN A 160 15.05 -29.44 -3.50
CA ASN A 160 14.26 -28.22 -3.52
C ASN A 160 14.89 -27.18 -4.44
N VAL A 161 14.07 -26.27 -4.95
CA VAL A 161 14.48 -25.22 -5.88
C VAL A 161 13.99 -23.88 -5.38
N VAL A 162 14.88 -22.91 -5.30
CA VAL A 162 14.54 -21.50 -5.05
C VAL A 162 14.94 -20.67 -6.26
N THR A 163 14.02 -19.81 -6.73
CA THR A 163 14.31 -18.83 -7.78
C THR A 163 14.47 -17.47 -7.12
N VAL A 164 15.68 -16.94 -7.15
CA VAL A 164 16.03 -15.64 -6.56
C VAL A 164 15.88 -14.59 -7.64
N LYS A 165 14.99 -13.60 -7.45
CA LYS A 165 14.83 -12.46 -8.37
C LYS A 165 15.16 -11.16 -7.66
N LYS A 166 15.63 -10.17 -8.41
CA LYS A 166 15.84 -8.82 -7.86
C LYS A 166 14.57 -8.19 -7.28
N SER A 167 13.42 -8.48 -7.88
CA SER A 167 12.11 -8.01 -7.42
C SER A 167 11.77 -8.50 -6.01
N ASP A 168 12.34 -9.62 -5.58
CA ASP A 168 12.06 -10.20 -4.26
C ASP A 168 12.75 -9.41 -3.13
N PHE A 169 13.76 -8.61 -3.46
CA PHE A 169 14.47 -7.74 -2.51
C PHE A 169 13.81 -6.36 -2.39
N GLU A 170 13.28 -5.82 -3.49
CA GLU A 170 12.59 -4.54 -3.48
C GLU A 170 11.17 -4.71 -2.93
N VAL A 171 10.94 -4.28 -1.68
CA VAL A 171 9.69 -4.53 -0.93
C VAL A 171 8.43 -4.16 -1.71
N MET A 172 8.44 -3.05 -2.44
CA MET A 172 7.28 -2.63 -3.24
C MET A 172 7.00 -3.57 -4.41
N GLU A 173 8.04 -4.02 -5.11
CA GLU A 173 7.92 -4.93 -6.26
C GLU A 173 7.52 -6.34 -5.81
N ALA A 174 8.04 -6.79 -4.67
CA ALA A 174 7.66 -8.06 -4.03
C ALA A 174 6.17 -8.06 -3.67
N LEU A 175 5.69 -7.01 -2.99
CA LEU A 175 4.27 -6.88 -2.61
C LEU A 175 3.35 -6.81 -3.85
N GLN A 176 3.77 -6.10 -4.89
CA GLN A 176 3.03 -6.05 -6.15
C GLN A 176 2.91 -7.44 -6.79
N SER A 177 4.01 -8.19 -6.85
CA SER A 177 4.03 -9.54 -7.42
C SER A 177 3.12 -10.49 -6.64
N ASP A 178 3.16 -10.45 -5.31
CA ASP A 178 2.32 -11.28 -4.43
C ASP A 178 0.82 -10.97 -4.56
N SER A 179 0.49 -9.69 -4.75
CA SER A 179 -0.90 -9.25 -4.96
C SER A 179 -1.49 -9.83 -6.25
N ILE A 180 -0.69 -9.90 -7.32
CA ILE A 180 -1.10 -10.47 -8.61
C ILE A 180 -1.27 -12.00 -8.48
N LEU A 181 -0.31 -12.68 -7.85
CA LEU A 181 -0.36 -14.14 -7.65
C LEU A 181 -1.58 -14.56 -6.83
N SER A 182 -1.91 -13.81 -5.77
CA SER A 182 -3.09 -14.06 -4.94
C SER A 182 -4.40 -13.87 -5.74
N SER A 183 -4.44 -12.91 -6.65
CA SER A 183 -5.63 -12.65 -7.47
C SER A 183 -5.92 -13.79 -8.46
N ASN A 184 -4.88 -14.45 -8.99
CA ASN A 184 -5.01 -15.51 -9.99
C ASN A 184 -5.50 -16.85 -9.42
N GLN A 185 -5.33 -17.12 -8.12
CA GLN A 185 -5.87 -18.34 -7.49
C GLN A 185 -7.39 -18.24 -7.23
N SER A 186 -7.99 -17.05 -7.36
CA SER A 186 -9.39 -16.78 -7.04
C SER A 186 -10.32 -16.61 -8.25
N SER A 187 -9.85 -16.75 -9.49
CA SER A 187 -10.66 -16.48 -10.68
C SER A 187 -10.60 -17.59 -11.73
N THR A 188 -11.48 -18.57 -11.60
CA THR A 188 -12.17 -19.08 -12.79
C THR A 188 -13.14 -17.98 -13.23
N MET A 189 -12.98 -17.51 -14.46
CA MET A 189 -13.77 -16.47 -15.17
C MET A 189 -13.16 -15.05 -15.19
N ASN A 190 -12.54 -14.75 -16.35
CA ASN A 190 -12.26 -13.44 -16.96
C ASN A 190 -11.64 -12.31 -16.10
N LYS A 191 -10.32 -12.13 -16.23
CA LYS A 191 -9.65 -10.84 -15.93
C LYS A 191 -8.81 -10.38 -17.11
N GLN A 192 -9.25 -9.29 -17.74
CA GLN A 192 -8.38 -8.43 -18.55
C GLN A 192 -7.40 -7.71 -17.61
N GLN A 193 -6.18 -7.50 -18.10
CA GLN A 193 -5.04 -6.87 -17.44
C GLN A 193 -5.43 -5.69 -16.52
N SER A 194 -5.13 -5.81 -15.23
CA SER A 194 -5.20 -4.69 -14.29
C SER A 194 -3.84 -4.00 -14.21
N THR A 195 -3.85 -2.68 -14.43
CA THR A 195 -2.71 -1.79 -14.22
C THR A 195 -2.89 -1.12 -12.86
N ASP A 196 -1.77 -0.88 -12.21
CA ASP A 196 -1.62 -0.84 -10.75
C ASP A 196 -1.97 0.50 -10.09
N THR A 197 -3.16 1.05 -10.35
CA THR A 197 -3.57 2.38 -9.84
C THR A 197 -4.85 2.43 -9.03
N ASP A 198 -5.40 1.29 -8.59
CA ASP A 198 -6.67 1.25 -7.85
C ASP A 198 -6.48 1.30 -6.32
N LEU A 199 -5.83 2.35 -5.84
CA LEU A 199 -5.99 2.82 -4.45
C LEU A 199 -7.36 3.52 -4.23
N ALA A 200 -8.17 3.62 -5.29
CA ALA A 200 -9.58 4.00 -5.20
C ALA A 200 -10.44 2.73 -5.23
N ARG A 201 -10.94 2.34 -4.07
CA ARG A 201 -11.88 1.22 -3.82
C ARG A 201 -13.22 1.37 -4.55
N SER A 202 -13.21 1.32 -5.87
CA SER A 202 -14.41 0.99 -6.66
C SER A 202 -14.54 -0.54 -6.73
N PRO A 203 -15.76 -1.08 -6.78
CA PRO A 203 -15.96 -2.51 -7.03
C PRO A 203 -15.18 -2.95 -8.28
N PRO A 204 -14.60 -4.16 -8.28
CA PRO A 204 -13.90 -4.67 -9.45
C PRO A 204 -14.88 -4.76 -10.63
N GLY A 205 -14.51 -4.17 -11.77
CA GLY A 205 -15.30 -4.21 -13.00
C GLY A 205 -15.57 -2.83 -13.60
N SER A 206 -16.06 -2.82 -14.84
CA SER A 206 -16.53 -1.61 -15.49
C SER A 206 -17.87 -1.19 -14.90
N TYR A 207 -18.12 0.12 -14.82
CA TYR A 207 -19.45 0.62 -14.50
C TYR A 207 -20.44 0.20 -15.59
N GLU A 208 -21.52 -0.49 -15.20
CA GLU A 208 -22.60 -0.90 -16.08
C GLU A 208 -23.90 -0.20 -15.72
N GLN A 209 -24.83 -0.15 -16.67
CA GLN A 209 -26.18 0.41 -16.47
C GLN A 209 -27.24 -0.69 -16.29
N ASN A 210 -26.82 -1.96 -16.28
CA ASN A 210 -27.73 -3.10 -16.17
C ASN A 210 -28.24 -3.23 -14.73
N TRP A 211 -29.55 -3.38 -14.57
CA TRP A 211 -30.15 -3.70 -13.27
C TRP A 211 -29.78 -5.15 -12.90
N PRO A 212 -29.35 -5.43 -11.65
CA PRO A 212 -29.09 -6.80 -11.21
C PRO A 212 -30.34 -7.68 -11.39
N PRO A 213 -30.24 -8.87 -11.99
CA PRO A 213 -31.41 -9.69 -12.29
C PRO A 213 -32.19 -10.03 -11.01
N ALA A 214 -33.49 -9.78 -11.02
CA ALA A 214 -34.36 -9.97 -9.84
C ALA A 214 -34.47 -11.44 -9.35
N ASN A 215 -33.97 -12.40 -10.13
CA ASN A 215 -34.07 -13.84 -9.84
C ASN A 215 -32.80 -14.46 -9.23
N GLN A 216 -31.81 -13.66 -8.84
CA GLN A 216 -30.63 -14.18 -8.15
C GLN A 216 -31.06 -14.78 -6.81
N LYS A 217 -31.20 -16.11 -6.76
CA LYS A 217 -31.50 -16.93 -5.58
C LYS A 217 -30.37 -16.94 -4.54
N GLU A 218 -29.51 -15.93 -4.52
CA GLU A 218 -28.30 -15.85 -3.69
C GLU A 218 -28.30 -14.66 -2.73
N PHE A 219 -29.47 -14.14 -2.38
CA PHE A 219 -29.60 -13.39 -1.12
C PHE A 219 -29.94 -14.40 -0.01
N SER A 220 -28.92 -15.12 0.46
CA SER A 220 -28.94 -15.90 1.69
C SER A 220 -29.32 -15.05 2.92
N GLN A 221 -29.71 -15.67 4.03
CA GLN A 221 -30.18 -14.93 5.22
C GLN A 221 -29.13 -13.99 5.87
N THR A 222 -27.88 -14.00 5.40
CA THR A 222 -26.80 -13.06 5.77
C THR A 222 -26.85 -11.74 4.98
N ASP A 223 -27.72 -11.62 3.98
CA ASP A 223 -27.80 -10.48 3.06
C ASP A 223 -28.74 -9.35 3.53
N LYS A 224 -28.85 -9.16 4.85
CA LYS A 224 -29.55 -7.98 5.37
C LYS A 224 -28.68 -6.74 5.13
N PRO A 225 -29.27 -5.58 4.77
CA PRO A 225 -28.50 -4.36 4.67
C PRO A 225 -27.79 -4.11 6.01
N PRO A 226 -26.56 -3.57 5.97
CA PRO A 226 -25.80 -3.29 7.18
C PRO A 226 -26.59 -2.32 8.06
N PHE A 227 -26.47 -2.49 9.38
CA PHE A 227 -27.05 -1.55 10.32
C PHE A 227 -26.48 -0.15 10.10
N LEU A 228 -27.35 0.87 10.17
CA LEU A 228 -26.92 2.27 10.05
C LEU A 228 -25.91 2.59 11.16
N PRO A 229 -24.67 3.00 10.82
CA PRO A 229 -23.70 3.39 11.82
C PRO A 229 -24.24 4.60 12.62
N PRO A 230 -24.27 4.54 13.97
CA PRO A 230 -24.88 5.58 14.79
C PRO A 230 -24.19 6.95 14.65
N HIS A 231 -22.92 6.95 14.23
CA HIS A 231 -22.16 8.16 13.93
C HIS A 231 -22.83 9.06 12.87
N LEU A 232 -23.56 8.47 11.92
CA LEU A 232 -24.25 9.22 10.87
C LEU A 232 -25.47 9.99 11.38
N LEU A 233 -25.99 9.62 12.55
CA LEU A 233 -27.11 10.31 13.21
C LEU A 233 -26.66 11.60 13.92
N ASN A 234 -25.36 11.78 14.15
CA ASN A 234 -24.82 12.96 14.85
C ASN A 234 -24.65 14.15 13.90
N ILE A 235 -25.76 14.71 13.42
CA ILE A 235 -25.79 15.80 12.42
C ILE A 235 -25.12 17.07 12.97
N ILE A 236 -24.06 17.54 12.32
CA ILE A 236 -23.28 18.72 12.75
C ILE A 236 -24.09 20.01 12.76
N LEU A 237 -25.02 20.17 11.81
CA LEU A 237 -25.89 21.35 11.70
C LEU A 237 -27.01 21.38 12.76
N ASN A 238 -27.25 20.28 13.46
CA ASN A 238 -28.22 20.23 14.55
C ASN A 238 -27.58 20.49 15.93
N LYS A 239 -26.27 20.74 15.98
CA LYS A 239 -25.57 21.05 17.22
C LYS A 239 -25.69 22.54 17.51
N ASP A 240 -25.99 22.88 18.75
CA ASP A 240 -25.99 24.26 19.20
C ASP A 240 -24.55 24.79 19.28
N THR A 241 -24.27 25.86 18.54
CA THR A 241 -23.07 26.67 18.74
C THR A 241 -23.38 27.74 19.78
N ALA A 242 -22.52 27.90 20.78
CA ALA A 242 -22.75 28.89 21.83
C ALA A 242 -22.81 30.31 21.24
N ALA A 243 -23.74 31.13 21.74
CA ALA A 243 -24.07 32.44 21.16
C ALA A 243 -22.91 33.45 21.12
N HIS A 244 -21.80 33.18 21.81
CA HIS A 244 -20.61 34.03 21.81
C HIS A 244 -19.63 33.73 20.65
N TYR A 245 -19.87 32.69 19.86
CA TYR A 245 -19.06 32.36 18.68
C TYR A 245 -19.67 32.92 17.39
N GLU A 246 -18.84 33.01 16.35
CA GLU A 246 -19.28 33.38 15.01
C GLU A 246 -20.29 32.35 14.45
N PRO A 247 -21.44 32.77 13.88
CA PRO A 247 -22.49 31.85 13.42
C PRO A 247 -22.08 30.88 12.30
N ALA A 248 -21.03 31.22 11.54
CA ALA A 248 -20.50 30.38 10.47
C ALA A 248 -19.57 29.26 10.98
N LEU A 249 -19.18 29.30 12.27
CA LEU A 249 -18.33 28.28 12.86
C LEU A 249 -19.14 27.08 13.32
N LEU A 250 -18.67 25.91 12.89
CA LEU A 250 -19.20 24.61 13.28
C LEU A 250 -18.14 23.86 14.08
N PRO A 251 -18.55 22.95 15.00
CA PRO A 251 -17.60 22.10 15.72
C PRO A 251 -16.88 21.15 14.76
N GLU A 252 -15.74 20.60 15.17
CA GLU A 252 -15.01 19.64 14.33
C GLU A 252 -15.86 18.38 14.04
N PRO A 253 -16.06 18.01 12.76
CA PRO A 253 -16.82 16.82 12.39
C PRO A 253 -16.00 15.54 12.60
N ASN A 254 -16.70 14.42 12.85
CA ASN A 254 -16.05 13.11 12.80
C ASN A 254 -15.74 12.72 11.33
N HIS A 255 -14.55 12.19 11.05
CA HIS A 255 -14.14 11.82 9.69
C HIS A 255 -15.12 10.85 8.98
N VAL A 256 -15.84 10.02 9.75
CA VAL A 256 -16.81 9.04 9.22
C VAL A 256 -18.04 9.69 8.60
N MET A 257 -18.45 10.89 9.03
CA MET A 257 -19.63 11.57 8.47
C MET A 257 -19.31 12.42 7.22
N LEU A 258 -18.04 12.55 6.87
CA LEU A 258 -17.63 13.36 5.71
C LEU A 258 -18.14 12.71 4.41
N LYS A 259 -18.51 13.54 3.45
CA LYS A 259 -19.09 13.14 2.15
C LYS A 259 -20.45 12.42 2.23
N HIS A 260 -21.05 12.30 3.41
CA HIS A 260 -22.46 11.91 3.53
C HIS A 260 -23.38 13.09 3.21
N LEU A 261 -24.54 12.78 2.62
CA LEU A 261 -25.58 13.75 2.28
C LEU A 261 -26.60 13.82 3.41
N TYR A 262 -26.80 15.03 3.93
CA TYR A 262 -27.89 15.37 4.86
C TYR A 262 -28.93 16.20 4.11
N ALA A 263 -30.19 16.03 4.45
CA ALA A 263 -31.29 16.77 3.82
C ALA A 263 -32.31 17.18 4.86
N LEU A 264 -32.88 18.37 4.69
CA LEU A 264 -34.11 18.75 5.37
C LEU A 264 -35.31 18.23 4.57
N SER A 265 -36.43 17.99 5.26
CA SER A 265 -37.70 17.75 4.58
C SER A 265 -38.04 18.93 3.68
N ILE A 266 -38.46 18.64 2.45
CA ILE A 266 -38.84 19.66 1.47
C ILE A 266 -40.02 20.47 2.03
N ARG A 267 -39.88 21.80 2.04
CA ARG A 267 -40.91 22.75 2.48
C ARG A 267 -40.94 23.93 1.50
N ASP A 268 -42.12 24.49 1.28
CA ASP A 268 -42.34 25.66 0.43
C ASP A 268 -41.75 25.56 -0.99
N GLY A 269 -41.73 24.34 -1.54
CA GLY A 269 -41.17 24.08 -2.88
C GLY A 269 -39.65 24.18 -2.95
N VAL A 270 -38.93 24.11 -1.83
CA VAL A 270 -37.47 24.16 -1.76
C VAL A 270 -36.92 22.89 -1.10
N MET A 271 -35.95 22.26 -1.78
CA MET A 271 -35.11 21.21 -1.23
C MET A 271 -33.83 21.83 -0.67
N VAL A 272 -33.46 21.42 0.53
CA VAL A 272 -32.19 21.83 1.17
C VAL A 272 -31.34 20.60 1.40
N LEU A 273 -30.18 20.59 0.76
CA LEU A 273 -29.17 19.54 0.89
C LEU A 273 -27.95 20.11 1.60
N SER A 274 -27.24 19.26 2.35
CA SER A 274 -25.99 19.62 2.99
C SER A 274 -25.00 18.47 2.94
N THR A 275 -23.73 18.79 2.75
CA THR A 275 -22.64 17.83 2.91
C THR A 275 -21.44 18.50 3.54
N THR A 276 -20.70 17.73 4.36
CA THR A 276 -19.45 18.21 4.96
C THR A 276 -18.28 17.58 4.21
N THR A 277 -17.40 18.42 3.69
CA THR A 277 -16.22 18.03 2.93
C THR A 277 -14.96 18.52 3.63
N ARG A 278 -13.84 17.80 3.42
CA ARG A 278 -12.53 18.17 3.94
C ARG A 278 -11.69 18.78 2.82
N TYR A 279 -11.18 19.99 3.04
CA TYR A 279 -10.15 20.60 2.21
C TYR A 279 -8.86 20.72 3.03
N ARG A 280 -7.85 19.90 2.70
CA ARG A 280 -6.62 19.75 3.50
C ARG A 280 -6.94 19.44 4.98
N HIS A 281 -6.65 20.40 5.87
CA HIS A 281 -6.87 20.33 7.32
C HIS A 281 -8.10 21.12 7.79
N LYS A 282 -8.95 21.58 6.86
CA LYS A 282 -10.16 22.36 7.16
C LYS A 282 -11.40 21.60 6.70
N PHE A 283 -12.52 21.87 7.36
CA PHE A 283 -13.81 21.27 7.05
C PHE A 283 -14.79 22.35 6.62
N VAL A 284 -15.56 22.08 5.58
CA VAL A 284 -16.57 22.99 5.04
C VAL A 284 -17.87 22.22 4.89
N THR A 285 -18.91 22.71 5.56
CA THR A 285 -20.29 22.22 5.39
C THR A 285 -21.00 23.14 4.41
N THR A 286 -21.30 22.61 3.23
CA THR A 286 -21.97 23.37 2.16
C THR A 286 -23.46 23.05 2.18
N CYS A 287 -24.29 24.07 2.31
CA CYS A 287 -25.75 23.96 2.17
C CYS A 287 -26.17 24.42 0.76
N PHE A 288 -26.93 23.58 0.06
CA PHE A 288 -27.44 23.82 -1.27
C PHE A 288 -28.97 23.91 -1.25
N TYR A 289 -29.49 25.07 -1.66
CA TYR A 289 -30.92 25.34 -1.75
C TYR A 289 -31.34 25.26 -3.21
N LYS A 290 -32.29 24.37 -3.51
CA LYS A 290 -32.78 24.16 -4.88
C LYS A 290 -34.30 24.15 -4.90
N PRO A 291 -34.94 25.00 -5.73
CA PRO A 291 -36.38 24.89 -6.00
C PRO A 291 -36.71 23.52 -6.57
N THR A 292 -37.74 22.88 -6.05
CA THR A 292 -38.30 21.66 -6.64
C THR A 292 -39.29 22.08 -7.73
N SER A 293 -39.05 21.66 -8.97
CA SER A 293 -40.07 21.81 -10.03
C SER A 293 -41.34 21.08 -9.61
N LYS A 294 -42.48 21.76 -9.69
CA LYS A 294 -43.80 21.12 -9.55
C LYS A 294 -44.08 20.20 -10.73
#